data_AF-A0A354IHB5-F1
#
_entry.id   AF-A0A354IHB5-F1
#
_cell.length_a   1.000
_cell.length_b   1.000
_cell.length_c   1.000
_cell.angle_alpha   90.00
_cell.angle_beta   90.00
_cell.angle_gamma   90.00
#
_symmetry.space_group_name_H-M   'P 1'
#
loop_
_entity.id
_entity.type
_entity.pdbx_description
1 polymer ?
#
loop_
_entity_poly.entity_id
_entity_poly.type
_entity_poly.pdbx_seq_one_letter_code
_entity_poly.pdbx_strand_id
1 'polypeptide(L)'
;MDQFEEKTPLFQSLHTLRTSLRDGSIREIIDDWRWIFTYSKRYKGAILFYIFLGVFSTSLGMVASVASKYVIDIITSRQTDKLGLLIAVTIGSAAFSLTFSSLIDRLSTKLGIDINNDIQADIFDQIIDVDWKAINGYSSGDLLNRFNSDVGTVSSNAISWLPSIIIAIYNFIVTFAVIWHYNRIMALLAFASAPVMLLMSKFLITKQRDYARRVKEVSSEMTGFEVETFYNFDTIKSFGITEQYGRKLRGWQKIFRKMSLDYNMFTIKTNIFMSILGLIIQYAAFGYCLYLLWSNQITYGTMTLFLEQ
;
A
#
# COMPACT_ATOMS: atom_id res chain seq x y z
N MET A 1 24.48 -19.05 37.74
CA MET A 1 23.49 -18.03 38.13
C MET A 1 23.99 -16.71 37.57
N ASP A 2 23.04 -15.84 37.19
CA ASP A 2 23.16 -14.50 36.56
C ASP A 2 23.26 -14.53 35.03
N GLN A 3 22.17 -14.83 34.34
CA GLN A 3 21.09 -13.93 33.88
C GLN A 3 21.54 -12.94 32.78
N PHE A 4 21.40 -13.39 31.53
CA PHE A 4 21.32 -12.54 30.35
C PHE A 4 20.06 -11.68 30.44
N GLU A 5 20.25 -10.39 30.64
CA GLU A 5 19.20 -9.37 30.64
C GLU A 5 18.67 -9.18 29.21
N GLU A 6 17.47 -9.70 28.96
CA GLU A 6 16.74 -9.60 27.71
C GLU A 6 16.23 -8.16 27.53
N LYS A 7 17.03 -7.32 26.87
CA LYS A 7 16.62 -5.94 26.52
C LYS A 7 15.41 -5.99 25.58
N THR A 8 14.32 -5.38 26.04
CA THR A 8 13.00 -5.35 25.40
C THR A 8 13.05 -4.69 24.00
N PRO A 9 12.41 -5.28 22.97
CA PRO A 9 12.45 -4.80 21.57
C PRO A 9 11.81 -3.41 21.34
N LEU A 10 11.08 -2.89 22.33
CA LEU A 10 10.41 -1.59 22.29
C LEU A 10 11.41 -0.42 22.46
N PHE A 11 12.46 -0.59 23.25
CA PHE A 11 13.48 0.46 23.44
C PHE A 11 14.41 0.61 22.23
N GLN A 12 14.68 -0.49 21.54
CA GLN A 12 15.51 -0.51 20.34
C GLN A 12 14.81 0.11 19.14
N SER A 13 13.48 -0.05 19.04
CA SER A 13 12.64 0.56 18.00
C SER A 13 12.41 2.07 18.21
N LEU A 14 12.34 2.53 19.47
CA LEU A 14 12.34 3.96 19.78
C LEU A 14 13.69 4.62 19.51
N HIS A 15 14.80 3.91 19.75
CA HIS A 15 16.13 4.41 19.43
C HIS A 15 16.36 4.50 17.91
N THR A 16 15.94 3.50 17.12
CA THR A 16 16.05 3.55 15.65
C THR A 16 15.14 4.59 15.01
N LEU A 17 13.95 4.83 15.57
CA LEU A 17 13.11 5.97 15.18
C LEU A 17 13.78 7.31 15.49
N ARG A 18 14.39 7.44 16.67
CA ARG A 18 15.09 8.67 17.09
C ARG A 18 16.37 8.93 16.29
N THR A 19 17.09 7.89 15.86
CA THR A 19 18.26 8.04 14.98
C THR A 19 17.84 8.31 13.54
N SER A 20 16.80 7.64 13.01
CA SER A 20 16.21 7.93 11.69
C SER A 20 15.65 9.38 11.59
N LEU A 21 15.12 9.91 12.69
CA LEU A 21 14.71 11.32 12.82
C LEU A 21 15.90 12.29 12.85
N ARG A 22 17.09 11.84 13.27
CA ARG A 22 18.31 12.66 13.45
C ARG A 22 19.25 12.62 12.24
N ASP A 23 19.20 11.56 11.45
CA ASP A 23 20.12 11.30 10.32
C ASP A 23 19.71 11.98 8.99
N GLY A 24 18.84 12.99 9.01
CA GLY A 24 18.50 13.75 7.80
C GLY A 24 17.57 13.03 6.82
N SER A 25 17.27 11.75 6.99
CA SER A 25 16.37 10.95 6.13
C SER A 25 14.99 11.60 5.90
N ILE A 26 14.39 12.24 6.91
CA ILE A 26 13.11 12.96 6.72
C ILE A 26 13.29 14.22 5.88
N ARG A 27 14.43 14.91 6.01
CA ARG A 27 14.73 16.08 5.17
C ARG A 27 14.97 15.67 3.72
N GLU A 28 15.73 14.60 3.50
CA GLU A 28 15.92 14.00 2.16
C GLU A 28 14.58 13.59 1.55
N ILE A 29 13.73 12.88 2.31
CA ILE A 29 12.36 12.55 1.87
C ILE A 29 11.59 13.83 1.50
N ILE A 30 11.60 14.88 2.34
CA ILE A 30 10.90 16.15 2.06
C ILE A 30 11.44 16.83 0.80
N ASP A 31 12.75 16.79 0.56
CA ASP A 31 13.37 17.38 -0.61
C ASP A 31 13.07 16.58 -1.89
N ASP A 32 13.06 15.24 -1.81
CA ASP A 32 12.56 14.36 -2.88
C ASP A 32 11.09 14.68 -3.19
N TRP A 33 10.25 14.82 -2.16
CA TRP A 33 8.85 15.21 -2.32
C TRP A 33 8.72 16.58 -2.98
N ARG A 34 9.55 17.57 -2.62
CA ARG A 34 9.55 18.90 -3.26
C ARG A 34 9.92 18.83 -4.73
N TRP A 35 10.89 17.99 -5.09
CA TRP A 35 11.26 17.74 -6.48
C TRP A 35 10.09 17.11 -7.26
N ILE A 36 9.47 16.06 -6.72
CA ILE A 36 8.26 15.41 -7.24
C ILE A 36 7.11 16.42 -7.44
N PHE A 37 6.89 17.30 -6.46
CA PHE A 37 5.86 18.34 -6.53
C PHE A 37 6.10 19.34 -7.66
N THR A 38 7.35 19.53 -8.09
CA THR A 38 7.67 20.43 -9.21
C THR A 38 7.11 19.89 -10.52
N TYR A 39 7.22 18.59 -10.78
CA TYR A 39 6.59 17.93 -11.93
C TYR A 39 5.06 17.87 -11.80
N SER A 40 4.56 17.64 -10.59
CA SER A 40 3.11 17.60 -10.32
C SER A 40 2.41 18.95 -10.53
N LYS A 41 3.12 20.09 -10.49
CA LYS A 41 2.54 21.43 -10.72
C LYS A 41 1.93 21.57 -12.12
N ARG A 42 2.50 20.90 -13.14
CA ARG A 42 1.95 20.89 -14.51
C ARG A 42 0.55 20.25 -14.55
N TYR A 43 0.31 19.28 -13.66
CA TYR A 43 -0.92 18.49 -13.56
C TYR A 43 -1.83 18.91 -12.39
N LYS A 44 -1.57 20.05 -11.74
CA LYS A 44 -2.31 20.51 -10.55
C LYS A 44 -3.83 20.52 -10.72
N GLY A 45 -4.33 20.91 -11.89
CA GLY A 45 -5.76 20.94 -12.18
C GLY A 45 -6.39 19.55 -12.23
N ALA A 46 -5.70 18.60 -12.87
CA ALA A 46 -6.15 17.22 -12.96
C ALA A 46 -6.05 16.49 -11.61
N ILE A 47 -5.01 16.78 -10.82
CA ILE A 47 -4.88 16.28 -9.44
C ILE A 47 -6.01 16.83 -8.55
N LEU A 48 -6.30 18.13 -8.63
CA LEU A 48 -7.40 18.73 -7.87
C LEU A 48 -8.75 18.13 -8.28
N PHE A 49 -8.97 17.94 -9.58
CA PHE A 49 -10.17 17.30 -10.10
C PHE A 49 -10.29 15.85 -9.64
N TYR A 50 -9.19 15.09 -9.66
CA TYR A 50 -9.13 13.73 -9.11
C TYR A 50 -9.50 13.69 -7.62
N ILE A 51 -8.92 14.58 -6.80
CA ILE A 51 -9.23 14.64 -5.36
C ILE A 51 -10.70 14.99 -5.15
N PHE A 52 -11.22 15.99 -5.87
CA PHE A 52 -12.62 16.38 -5.80
C PHE A 52 -13.55 15.22 -6.16
N LEU A 53 -13.26 14.52 -7.26
CA LEU A 53 -14.05 13.40 -7.74
C LEU A 53 -14.00 12.22 -6.76
N GLY A 54 -12.84 11.98 -6.14
CA GLY A 54 -12.65 11.04 -5.05
C GLY A 54 -13.51 11.34 -3.82
N VAL A 55 -13.40 12.55 -3.30
CA VAL A 55 -14.21 13.06 -2.17
C VAL A 55 -15.71 12.94 -2.47
N PHE A 56 -16.12 13.30 -3.70
CA PHE A 56 -17.50 13.20 -4.14
C PHE A 56 -17.98 11.74 -4.21
N SER A 57 -17.18 10.84 -4.80
CA SER A 57 -17.48 9.41 -4.88
C SER A 57 -17.62 8.78 -3.50
N THR A 58 -16.68 9.06 -2.58
CA THR A 58 -16.74 8.58 -1.19
C THR A 58 -18.00 9.08 -0.49
N SER A 59 -18.38 10.34 -0.70
CA SER A 59 -19.59 10.92 -0.10
C SER A 59 -20.86 10.24 -0.64
N LEU A 60 -20.93 9.93 -1.94
CA LEU A 60 -22.03 9.16 -2.53
C LEU A 60 -22.12 7.73 -1.98
N GLY A 61 -20.99 7.06 -1.80
CA GLY A 61 -20.92 5.75 -1.15
C GLY A 61 -21.46 5.79 0.29
N MET A 62 -21.11 6.83 1.05
CA MET A 62 -21.63 7.03 2.40
C MET A 62 -23.14 7.30 2.41
N VAL A 63 -23.65 8.11 1.48
CA VAL A 63 -25.09 8.33 1.30
C VAL A 63 -25.82 7.03 0.99
N ALA A 64 -25.24 6.17 0.14
CA ALA A 64 -25.83 4.87 -0.17
C ALA A 64 -25.95 3.98 1.09
N SER A 65 -24.93 3.92 1.93
CA SER A 65 -24.94 3.14 3.17
C SER A 65 -25.94 3.69 4.21
N VAL A 66 -26.01 5.01 4.37
CA VAL A 66 -27.01 5.65 5.24
C VAL A 66 -28.43 5.44 4.72
N ALA A 67 -28.64 5.53 3.40
CA ALA A 67 -29.93 5.26 2.78
C ALA A 67 -30.33 3.78 2.96
N SER A 68 -29.39 2.84 2.80
CA SER A 68 -29.58 1.41 3.07
C SER A 68 -30.08 1.16 4.49
N LYS A 69 -29.46 1.81 5.50
CA LYS A 69 -29.96 1.80 6.88
C LYS A 69 -31.43 2.20 6.97
N TYR A 70 -31.82 3.33 6.38
CA TYR A 70 -33.18 3.83 6.49
C TYR A 70 -34.19 2.92 5.77
N VAL A 71 -33.80 2.30 4.66
CA VAL A 71 -34.62 1.27 3.99
C VAL A 71 -34.91 0.11 4.93
N ILE A 72 -33.88 -0.41 5.60
CA ILE A 72 -34.01 -1.53 6.54
C ILE A 72 -34.91 -1.14 7.72
N ASP A 73 -34.69 0.03 8.32
CA ASP A 73 -35.48 0.51 9.46
C ASP A 73 -36.97 0.70 9.11
N ILE A 74 -37.28 1.19 7.90
CA ILE A 74 -38.64 1.38 7.39
C ILE A 74 -39.33 0.04 7.12
N ILE A 75 -38.62 -0.92 6.53
CA ILE A 75 -39.13 -2.29 6.32
C ILE A 75 -39.44 -2.96 7.67
N THR A 76 -38.53 -2.84 8.65
CA THR A 76 -38.74 -3.42 9.98
C THR A 76 -39.90 -2.75 10.74
N SER A 77 -40.11 -1.44 10.55
CA SER A 77 -41.20 -0.69 11.19
C SER A 77 -42.54 -0.73 10.43
N ARG A 78 -42.62 -1.43 9.29
CA ARG A 78 -43.82 -1.61 8.42
C ARG A 78 -44.48 -0.31 7.92
N GLN A 79 -43.73 0.78 7.80
CA GLN A 79 -44.22 2.02 7.18
C GLN A 79 -43.78 2.05 5.71
N THR A 80 -44.66 2.37 4.75
CA THR A 80 -44.33 2.23 3.32
C THR A 80 -44.14 3.56 2.57
N ASP A 81 -44.41 4.69 3.23
CA ASP A 81 -44.66 5.98 2.58
C ASP A 81 -43.43 6.58 1.86
N LYS A 82 -42.21 6.08 2.12
CA LYS A 82 -40.96 6.56 1.49
C LYS A 82 -40.04 5.46 0.96
N LEU A 83 -40.52 4.22 0.95
CA LEU A 83 -39.69 3.05 0.67
C LEU A 83 -39.16 3.04 -0.77
N GLY A 84 -40.00 3.37 -1.75
CA GLY A 84 -39.59 3.43 -3.16
C GLY A 84 -38.53 4.50 -3.44
N LEU A 85 -38.66 5.68 -2.84
CA LEU A 85 -37.67 6.77 -2.97
C LEU A 85 -36.32 6.37 -2.37
N LEU A 86 -36.33 5.78 -1.18
CA LEU A 86 -35.09 5.38 -0.50
C LEU A 86 -34.38 4.24 -1.23
N ILE A 87 -35.11 3.26 -1.77
CA ILE A 87 -34.51 2.23 -2.63
C ILE A 87 -33.88 2.84 -3.87
N ALA A 88 -34.57 3.77 -4.54
CA ALA A 88 -34.03 4.46 -5.70
C ALA A 88 -32.76 5.28 -5.35
N VAL A 89 -32.74 5.93 -4.19
CA VAL A 89 -31.56 6.66 -3.69
C VAL A 89 -30.41 5.70 -3.36
N THR A 90 -30.67 4.57 -2.70
CA THR A 90 -29.63 3.57 -2.38
C THR A 90 -29.01 2.99 -3.63
N ILE A 91 -29.83 2.48 -4.56
CA ILE A 91 -29.36 1.87 -5.80
C ILE A 91 -28.68 2.92 -6.69
N GLY A 92 -29.30 4.11 -6.81
CA GLY A 92 -28.75 5.21 -7.58
C GLY A 92 -27.38 5.64 -7.05
N SER A 93 -27.27 5.91 -5.75
CA SER A 93 -26.02 6.34 -5.12
C SER A 93 -24.93 5.27 -5.20
N ALA A 94 -25.28 3.99 -5.03
CA ALA A 94 -24.33 2.88 -5.19
C ALA A 94 -23.83 2.76 -6.65
N ALA A 95 -24.73 2.83 -7.63
CA ALA A 95 -24.38 2.78 -9.05
C ALA A 95 -23.51 3.98 -9.48
N PHE A 96 -23.85 5.19 -9.00
CA PHE A 96 -23.02 6.37 -9.21
C PHE A 96 -21.65 6.22 -8.55
N SER A 97 -21.58 5.75 -7.30
CA SER A 97 -20.31 5.52 -6.60
C SER A 97 -19.40 4.55 -7.37
N LEU A 98 -19.95 3.44 -7.88
CA LEU A 98 -19.18 2.49 -8.70
C LEU A 98 -18.68 3.11 -10.01
N THR A 99 -19.54 3.89 -10.68
CA THR A 99 -19.19 4.58 -11.92
C THR A 99 -18.08 5.60 -11.69
N PHE A 100 -18.21 6.43 -10.65
CA PHE A 100 -17.23 7.43 -10.28
C PHE A 100 -15.91 6.79 -9.81
N SER A 101 -15.94 5.73 -9.00
CA SER A 101 -14.75 4.96 -8.63
C SER A 101 -13.98 4.48 -9.86
N SER A 102 -14.69 3.97 -10.87
CA SER A 102 -14.05 3.51 -12.12
C SER A 102 -13.43 4.67 -12.91
N LEU A 103 -14.07 5.84 -12.93
CA LEU A 103 -13.52 7.05 -13.54
C LEU A 103 -12.29 7.57 -12.78
N ILE A 104 -12.30 7.50 -11.44
CA ILE A 104 -11.18 7.84 -10.57
C ILE A 104 -9.98 6.94 -10.89
N ASP A 105 -10.20 5.63 -11.00
CA ASP A 105 -9.14 4.67 -11.31
C ASP A 105 -8.53 4.93 -12.69
N ARG A 106 -9.37 5.21 -13.69
CA ARG A 106 -8.92 5.57 -15.04
C ARG A 106 -8.12 6.88 -15.04
N LEU A 107 -8.59 7.89 -14.31
CA LEU A 107 -7.93 9.20 -14.21
C LEU A 107 -6.60 9.08 -13.46
N SER A 108 -6.57 8.32 -12.36
CA SER A 108 -5.36 8.02 -11.59
C SER A 108 -4.30 7.35 -12.47
N THR A 109 -4.71 6.31 -13.21
CA THR A 109 -3.81 5.60 -14.13
C THR A 109 -3.28 6.51 -15.22
N LYS A 110 -4.15 7.31 -15.83
CA LYS A 110 -3.74 8.26 -16.88
C LYS A 110 -2.75 9.29 -16.34
N LEU A 111 -3.06 9.90 -15.18
CA LEU A 111 -2.17 10.87 -14.55
C LEU A 111 -0.81 10.26 -14.20
N GLY A 112 -0.80 9.03 -13.66
CA GLY A 112 0.42 8.31 -13.35
C GLY A 112 1.28 8.07 -14.60
N ILE A 113 0.67 7.68 -15.72
CA ILE A 113 1.38 7.46 -17.00
C ILE A 113 1.92 8.77 -17.56
N ASP A 114 1.07 9.81 -17.67
CA ASP A 114 1.44 11.09 -18.27
C ASP A 114 2.64 11.70 -17.53
N ILE A 115 2.58 11.67 -16.20
CA ILE A 115 3.63 12.22 -15.34
C ILE A 115 4.90 11.38 -15.38
N ASN A 116 4.79 10.05 -15.38
CA ASN A 116 5.94 9.16 -15.51
C ASN A 116 6.66 9.37 -16.84
N ASN A 117 5.92 9.55 -17.93
CA ASN A 117 6.48 9.80 -19.25
C ASN A 117 7.19 11.15 -19.31
N ASP A 118 6.59 12.21 -18.74
CA ASP A 118 7.23 13.53 -18.65
C ASP A 118 8.56 13.47 -17.89
N ILE A 119 8.60 12.78 -16.74
CA ILE A 119 9.84 12.64 -15.94
C ILE A 119 10.90 11.82 -16.70
N GLN A 120 10.49 10.72 -17.35
CA GLN A 120 11.42 9.91 -18.15
C GLN A 120 11.97 10.69 -19.35
N ALA A 121 11.14 11.50 -20.01
CA ALA A 121 11.58 12.35 -21.12
C ALA A 121 12.58 13.42 -20.64
N ASP A 122 12.28 14.15 -19.57
CA ASP A 122 13.17 15.19 -19.05
C ASP A 122 14.51 14.62 -18.56
N ILE A 123 14.52 13.43 -17.92
CA ILE A 123 15.77 12.77 -17.52
C ILE A 123 16.53 12.24 -18.73
N PHE A 124 15.85 11.73 -19.75
CA PHE A 124 16.49 11.27 -20.98
C PHE A 124 17.21 12.44 -21.68
N ASP A 125 16.54 13.59 -21.80
CA ASP A 125 17.11 14.80 -22.39
C ASP A 125 18.35 15.26 -21.60
N GLN A 126 18.30 15.23 -20.26
CA GLN A 126 19.46 15.53 -19.42
C GLN A 126 20.61 14.55 -19.61
N ILE A 127 20.34 13.24 -19.74
CA ILE A 127 21.38 12.24 -19.96
C ILE A 127 22.07 12.47 -21.32
N ILE A 128 21.34 12.89 -22.35
CA ILE A 128 21.93 13.16 -23.67
C ILE A 128 22.77 14.44 -23.67
N ASP A 129 22.37 15.46 -22.91
CA ASP A 129 23.03 16.77 -22.87
C ASP A 129 24.27 16.81 -21.95
N VAL A 130 24.43 15.84 -21.06
CA VAL A 130 25.54 15.81 -20.10
C VAL A 130 26.91 15.63 -20.79
N ASP A 131 27.88 16.41 -20.30
CA ASP A 131 29.28 16.33 -20.73
C ASP A 131 29.81 14.89 -20.74
N TRP A 132 30.43 14.49 -21.85
CA TRP A 132 30.99 13.16 -22.06
C TRP A 132 31.87 12.68 -20.90
N LYS A 133 32.63 13.58 -20.26
CA LYS A 133 33.49 13.26 -19.11
C LYS A 133 32.72 12.79 -17.87
N ALA A 134 31.50 13.28 -17.66
CA ALA A 134 30.66 12.88 -16.53
C ALA A 134 29.95 11.53 -16.77
N ILE A 135 29.63 11.22 -18.02
CA ILE A 135 28.97 9.94 -18.40
C ILE A 135 29.96 8.79 -18.56
N ASN A 136 31.22 9.05 -18.92
CA ASN A 136 32.23 8.01 -19.17
C ASN A 136 32.59 7.17 -17.91
N GLY A 137 32.15 7.59 -16.72
CA GLY A 137 32.26 6.82 -15.48
C GLY A 137 31.22 5.70 -15.32
N TYR A 138 30.21 5.64 -16.19
CA TYR A 138 29.11 4.68 -16.13
C TYR A 138 29.07 3.78 -17.37
N SER A 139 28.83 2.49 -17.17
CA SER A 139 28.61 1.56 -18.30
C SER A 139 27.24 1.80 -18.94
N SER A 140 27.12 1.58 -20.25
CA SER A 140 25.83 1.75 -20.96
C SER A 140 24.71 0.89 -20.38
N GLY A 141 25.03 -0.30 -19.86
CA GLY A 141 24.07 -1.18 -19.19
C GLY A 141 23.64 -0.68 -17.82
N ASP A 142 24.55 -0.06 -17.05
CA ASP A 142 24.23 0.55 -15.77
C ASP A 142 23.34 1.79 -15.95
N LEU A 143 23.67 2.67 -16.90
CA LEU A 143 22.83 3.81 -17.27
C LEU A 143 21.42 3.37 -17.67
N LEU A 144 21.30 2.33 -18.50
CA LEU A 144 20.01 1.81 -18.94
C LEU A 144 19.18 1.21 -17.79
N ASN A 145 19.84 0.50 -16.85
CA ASN A 145 19.17 -0.05 -15.69
C ASN A 145 18.69 1.03 -14.72
N ARG A 146 19.52 2.04 -14.46
CA ARG A 146 19.15 3.18 -13.61
C ARG A 146 18.03 4.00 -14.24
N PHE A 147 18.07 4.22 -15.56
CA PHE A 147 16.98 4.87 -16.28
C PHE A 147 15.67 4.06 -16.21
N ASN A 148 15.68 2.77 -16.55
CA ASN A 148 14.43 2.00 -16.57
C ASN A 148 13.90 1.66 -15.18
N SER A 149 14.76 1.22 -14.26
CA SER A 149 14.34 0.80 -12.92
C SER A 149 14.20 1.96 -11.97
N ASP A 150 15.22 2.80 -11.79
CA ASP A 150 15.20 3.80 -10.73
C ASP A 150 14.26 4.95 -11.09
N VAL A 151 14.36 5.51 -12.31
CA VAL A 151 13.46 6.59 -12.75
C VAL A 151 12.01 6.12 -12.83
N GLY A 152 11.78 4.93 -13.40
CA GLY A 152 10.44 4.32 -13.45
C GLY A 152 9.84 4.10 -12.06
N THR A 153 10.64 3.62 -11.10
CA THR A 153 10.18 3.37 -9.73
C THR A 153 9.88 4.67 -8.98
N VAL A 154 10.72 5.70 -9.11
CA VAL A 154 10.51 6.99 -8.43
C VAL A 154 9.27 7.69 -8.99
N SER A 155 9.15 7.75 -10.32
CA SER A 155 8.10 8.49 -11.01
C SER A 155 6.71 7.86 -10.82
N SER A 156 6.61 6.54 -10.85
CA SER A 156 5.33 5.82 -10.67
C SER A 156 4.78 5.89 -9.24
N ASN A 157 5.65 5.80 -8.22
CA ASN A 157 5.23 5.73 -6.82
C ASN A 157 4.90 7.09 -6.20
N ALA A 158 5.61 8.13 -6.62
CA ALA A 158 5.56 9.41 -5.93
C ALA A 158 4.28 10.21 -6.16
N ILE A 159 3.63 10.06 -7.33
CA ILE A 159 2.67 11.06 -7.81
C ILE A 159 1.22 10.55 -7.79
N SER A 160 1.01 9.24 -7.87
CA SER A 160 -0.31 8.61 -7.72
C SER A 160 -0.74 8.45 -6.25
N TRP A 161 0.23 8.40 -5.31
CA TRP A 161 -0.06 8.02 -3.94
C TRP A 161 -0.60 9.17 -3.08
N LEU A 162 -0.10 10.39 -3.27
CA LEU A 162 -0.52 11.54 -2.47
C LEU A 162 -2.02 11.85 -2.61
N PRO A 163 -2.59 11.94 -3.83
CA PRO A 163 -4.01 12.18 -3.98
C PRO A 163 -4.86 11.05 -3.36
N SER A 164 -4.40 9.81 -3.50
CA SER A 164 -5.01 8.63 -2.87
C SER A 164 -5.00 8.71 -1.34
N ILE A 165 -3.90 9.18 -0.73
CA ILE A 165 -3.80 9.41 0.72
C ILE A 165 -4.81 10.46 1.19
N ILE A 166 -4.97 11.56 0.45
CA ILE A 166 -5.95 12.61 0.79
C ILE A 166 -7.37 12.03 0.78
N ILE A 167 -7.74 11.27 -0.25
CA ILE A 167 -9.05 10.61 -0.34
C ILE A 167 -9.23 9.59 0.79
N ALA A 168 -8.20 8.79 1.09
CA ALA A 168 -8.25 7.82 2.17
C ALA A 168 -8.42 8.46 3.55
N ILE A 169 -7.72 9.57 3.82
CA ILE A 169 -7.89 10.36 5.05
C ILE A 169 -9.30 10.95 5.12
N TYR A 170 -9.80 11.53 4.02
CA TYR A 170 -11.18 12.02 3.96
C TYR A 170 -12.19 10.92 4.25
N ASN A 171 -12.06 9.76 3.61
CA ASN A 171 -12.91 8.60 3.84
C ASN A 171 -12.89 8.18 5.31
N PHE A 172 -11.70 8.03 5.89
CA PHE A 172 -11.55 7.72 7.32
C PHE A 172 -12.26 8.73 8.22
N ILE A 173 -12.10 10.04 7.97
CA ILE A 173 -12.74 11.10 8.76
C ILE A 173 -14.26 11.02 8.62
N VAL A 174 -14.79 10.87 7.41
CA VAL A 174 -16.24 10.80 7.16
C VAL A 174 -16.84 9.55 7.80
N THR A 175 -16.24 8.38 7.59
CA THR A 175 -16.68 7.12 8.21
C THR A 175 -16.62 7.20 9.73
N PHE A 176 -15.52 7.69 10.30
CA PHE A 176 -15.42 7.87 11.75
C PHE A 176 -16.47 8.85 12.28
N ALA A 177 -16.70 9.97 11.60
CA ALA A 177 -17.71 10.95 12.01
C ALA A 177 -19.14 10.37 11.97
N VAL A 178 -19.46 9.57 10.95
CA VAL A 178 -20.76 8.88 10.85
C VAL A 178 -20.93 7.85 11.96
N ILE A 179 -19.92 7.01 12.21
CA ILE A 179 -19.99 6.03 13.30
C ILE A 179 -20.10 6.74 14.65
N TRP A 180 -19.32 7.79 14.88
CA TRP A 180 -19.35 8.59 16.11
C TRP A 180 -20.71 9.25 16.35
N HIS A 181 -21.36 9.72 15.29
CA HIS A 181 -22.70 10.30 15.36
C HIS A 181 -23.74 9.28 15.85
N TYR A 182 -23.67 8.03 15.37
CA TYR A 182 -24.62 6.99 15.75
C TYR A 182 -24.28 6.31 17.08
N ASN A 183 -23.01 5.98 17.34
CA ASN A 183 -22.58 5.35 18.59
C ASN A 183 -21.11 5.65 18.92
N ARG A 184 -20.90 6.43 19.99
CA ARG A 184 -19.56 6.84 20.45
C ARG A 184 -18.67 5.68 20.89
N ILE A 185 -19.26 4.64 21.49
CA ILE A 185 -18.49 3.49 22.00
C ILE A 185 -18.00 2.64 20.83
N MET A 186 -18.85 2.43 19.81
CA MET A 186 -18.44 1.78 18.55
C MET A 186 -17.34 2.54 17.84
N ALA A 187 -17.45 3.87 17.75
CA ALA A 187 -16.42 4.71 17.15
C ALA A 187 -15.08 4.59 17.90
N LEU A 188 -15.10 4.55 19.24
CA LEU A 188 -13.89 4.33 20.03
C LEU A 188 -13.30 2.93 19.84
N LEU A 189 -14.14 1.89 19.69
CA LEU A 189 -13.70 0.52 19.41
C LEU A 189 -13.02 0.44 18.04
N ALA A 190 -13.62 1.03 17.01
CA ALA A 190 -13.02 1.12 15.68
C ALA A 190 -11.74 1.98 15.68
N PHE A 191 -11.72 3.09 16.40
CA PHE A 191 -10.54 3.93 16.52
C PHE A 191 -9.40 3.25 17.28
N ALA A 192 -9.71 2.45 18.31
CA ALA A 192 -8.74 1.69 19.07
C ALA A 192 -8.15 0.51 18.28
N SER A 193 -8.88 -0.04 17.31
CA SER A 193 -8.37 -1.13 16.46
C SER A 193 -7.31 -0.65 15.47
N ALA A 194 -7.42 0.60 14.97
CA ALA A 194 -6.46 1.20 14.04
C ALA A 194 -5.00 1.21 14.56
N PRO A 195 -4.65 1.76 15.74
CA PRO A 195 -3.29 1.76 16.25
C PRO A 195 -2.78 0.34 16.53
N VAL A 196 -3.63 -0.58 16.98
CA VAL A 196 -3.25 -1.98 17.19
C VAL A 196 -2.84 -2.63 15.86
N MET A 197 -3.64 -2.46 14.80
CA MET A 197 -3.31 -2.96 13.46
C MET A 197 -2.05 -2.31 12.89
N LEU A 198 -1.86 -1.00 13.10
CA LEU A 198 -0.68 -0.27 12.63
C LEU A 198 0.61 -0.73 13.34
N LEU A 199 0.57 -0.94 14.66
CA LEU A 199 1.72 -1.42 15.42
C LEU A 199 2.10 -2.84 15.00
N MET A 200 1.12 -3.74 14.86
CA MET A 200 1.36 -5.12 14.46
C MET A 200 1.86 -5.23 13.03
N SER A 201 1.24 -4.50 12.09
CA SER A 201 1.68 -4.49 10.69
C SER A 201 3.09 -3.93 10.55
N LYS A 202 3.45 -2.86 11.27
CA LYS A 202 4.80 -2.28 11.22
C LYS A 202 5.88 -3.29 11.59
N PHE A 203 5.67 -4.07 12.66
CA PHE A 203 6.62 -5.10 13.08
C PHE A 203 6.80 -6.18 12.00
N LEU A 204 5.69 -6.66 11.44
CA LEU A 204 5.70 -7.70 10.41
C LEU A 204 6.32 -7.23 9.10
N ILE A 205 6.00 -6.01 8.65
CA ILE A 205 6.57 -5.39 7.44
C ILE A 205 8.08 -5.22 7.58
N THR A 206 8.57 -4.79 8.75
CA THR A 206 10.01 -4.60 8.95
C THR A 206 10.75 -5.93 8.76
N LYS A 207 10.25 -7.00 9.36
CA LYS A 207 10.84 -8.34 9.21
C LYS A 207 10.65 -8.91 7.80
N GLN A 208 9.53 -8.63 7.13
CA GLN A 208 9.29 -9.01 5.74
C GLN A 208 10.32 -8.38 4.80
N ARG A 209 10.68 -7.11 5.04
CA ARG A 209 11.73 -6.40 4.28
C ARG A 209 13.10 -7.06 4.45
N ASP A 210 13.41 -7.59 5.63
CA ASP A 210 14.67 -8.32 5.85
C ASP A 210 14.74 -9.62 5.02
N TYR A 211 13.64 -10.40 4.97
CA TYR A 211 13.58 -11.58 4.12
C TYR A 211 13.66 -11.22 2.63
N ALA A 212 12.93 -10.18 2.21
CA ALA A 212 12.96 -9.69 0.83
C ALA A 212 14.38 -9.25 0.42
N ARG A 213 15.09 -8.56 1.32
CA ARG A 213 16.49 -8.16 1.12
C ARG A 213 17.40 -9.39 0.93
N ARG A 214 17.27 -10.41 1.77
CA ARG A 214 18.08 -11.64 1.64
C ARG A 214 17.82 -12.40 0.34
N VAL A 215 16.56 -12.47 -0.11
CA VAL A 215 16.21 -13.05 -1.42
C VAL A 215 16.86 -12.24 -2.55
N LYS A 216 16.83 -10.91 -2.46
CA LYS A 216 17.47 -10.01 -3.44
C LYS A 216 18.99 -10.17 -3.46
N GLU A 217 19.64 -10.31 -2.31
CA GLU A 217 21.08 -10.55 -2.19
C GLU A 217 21.49 -11.87 -2.88
N VAL A 218 20.80 -12.98 -2.58
CA VAL A 218 21.06 -14.28 -3.24
C VAL A 218 20.78 -14.22 -4.74
N SER A 219 19.73 -13.52 -5.17
CA SER A 219 19.45 -13.31 -6.58
C SER A 219 20.58 -12.55 -7.27
N SER A 220 21.13 -11.53 -6.62
CA SER A 220 22.23 -10.72 -7.14
C SER A 220 23.52 -11.54 -7.28
N GLU A 221 23.85 -12.38 -6.29
CA GLU A 221 25.02 -13.27 -6.35
C GLU A 221 24.87 -14.31 -7.47
N MET A 222 23.67 -14.89 -7.62
CA MET A 222 23.37 -15.84 -8.70
C MET A 222 23.51 -15.19 -10.08
N THR A 223 22.94 -13.99 -10.28
CA THR A 223 23.08 -13.24 -11.53
C THR A 223 24.54 -12.86 -11.80
N GLY A 224 25.31 -12.49 -10.78
CA GLY A 224 26.75 -12.25 -10.91
C GLY A 224 27.51 -13.48 -11.42
N PHE A 225 27.22 -14.65 -10.87
CA PHE A 225 27.77 -15.93 -11.34
C PHE A 225 27.36 -16.25 -12.79
N GLU A 226 26.11 -15.98 -13.17
CA GLU A 226 25.64 -16.17 -14.55
C GLU A 226 26.39 -15.27 -15.54
N VAL A 227 26.56 -13.99 -15.21
CA VAL A 227 27.32 -13.03 -16.04
C VAL A 227 28.77 -13.47 -16.20
N GLU A 228 29.45 -13.86 -15.10
CA GLU A 228 30.83 -14.36 -15.15
C GLU A 228 30.95 -15.64 -16.00
N THR A 229 29.97 -16.53 -15.90
CA THR A 229 29.92 -17.78 -16.67
C THR A 229 29.77 -17.50 -18.17
N PHE A 230 28.91 -16.55 -18.56
CA PHE A 230 28.72 -16.20 -19.97
C PHE A 230 29.92 -15.44 -20.54
N TYR A 231 30.52 -14.54 -19.76
CA TYR A 231 31.72 -13.81 -20.19
C TYR A 231 32.91 -14.74 -20.42
N ASN A 232 33.06 -15.80 -19.62
CA ASN A 232 34.15 -16.79 -19.71
C ASN A 232 33.73 -18.09 -20.40
N PHE A 233 32.66 -18.07 -21.21
CA PHE A 233 32.07 -19.27 -21.79
C PHE A 233 33.05 -20.08 -22.65
N ASP A 234 33.87 -19.41 -23.46
CA ASP A 234 34.87 -20.06 -24.31
C ASP A 234 35.92 -20.79 -23.46
N THR A 235 36.42 -20.13 -22.41
CA THR A 235 37.36 -20.73 -21.44
C THR A 235 36.76 -21.96 -20.78
N ILE A 236 35.52 -21.88 -20.30
CA ILE A 236 34.81 -22.99 -19.66
C ILE A 236 34.66 -24.19 -20.61
N LYS A 237 34.34 -23.92 -21.89
CA LYS A 237 34.28 -24.96 -22.92
C LYS A 237 35.64 -25.55 -23.25
N SER A 238 36.67 -24.73 -23.42
CA SER A 238 38.04 -25.17 -23.73
C SER A 238 38.62 -26.08 -22.65
N PHE A 239 38.32 -25.82 -21.38
CA PHE A 239 38.73 -26.67 -20.26
C PHE A 239 37.82 -27.89 -20.01
N GLY A 240 36.70 -28.03 -20.73
CA GLY A 240 35.78 -29.16 -20.58
C GLY A 240 35.06 -29.21 -19.23
N ILE A 241 34.94 -28.09 -18.51
CA ILE A 241 34.38 -28.02 -17.14
C ILE A 241 32.92 -27.56 -17.08
N THR A 242 32.19 -27.62 -18.20
CA THR A 242 30.79 -27.18 -18.32
C THR A 242 29.85 -27.83 -17.30
N GLU A 243 30.01 -29.14 -17.04
CA GLU A 243 29.20 -29.84 -16.03
C GLU A 243 29.40 -29.29 -14.61
N GLN A 244 30.61 -28.87 -14.26
CA GLN A 244 30.90 -28.32 -12.93
C GLN A 244 30.17 -26.99 -12.72
N TYR A 245 30.18 -26.12 -13.73
CA TYR A 245 29.43 -24.87 -13.71
C TYR A 245 27.91 -25.12 -13.69
N GLY A 246 27.42 -26.12 -14.43
CA GLY A 246 26.03 -26.55 -14.34
C GLY A 246 25.62 -27.02 -12.93
N ARG A 247 26.51 -27.75 -12.23
CA ARG A 247 26.28 -28.13 -10.82
C ARG A 247 26.29 -26.92 -9.88
N LYS A 248 27.20 -25.96 -10.07
CA LYS A 248 27.23 -24.71 -9.29
C LYS A 248 25.94 -23.89 -9.46
N LEU A 249 25.44 -23.74 -10.69
CA LEU A 249 24.17 -23.05 -10.95
C LEU A 249 23.00 -23.71 -10.21
N ARG A 250 22.90 -25.05 -10.26
CA ARG A 250 21.88 -25.79 -9.50
C ARG A 250 22.01 -25.57 -7.99
N GLY A 251 23.23 -25.38 -7.49
CA GLY A 251 23.51 -24.97 -6.11
C GLY A 251 22.90 -23.62 -5.78
N TRP A 252 23.19 -22.59 -6.58
CA TRP A 252 22.60 -21.25 -6.46
C TRP A 252 21.07 -21.29 -6.52
N GLN A 253 20.51 -22.00 -7.51
CA GLN A 253 19.06 -22.16 -7.65
C GLN A 253 18.42 -22.83 -6.43
N LYS A 254 19.11 -23.78 -5.78
CA LYS A 254 18.62 -24.42 -4.55
C LYS A 254 18.61 -23.45 -3.36
N ILE A 255 19.63 -22.60 -3.23
CA ILE A 255 19.70 -21.56 -2.19
C ILE A 255 18.60 -20.53 -2.45
N PHE A 256 18.47 -20.03 -3.68
CA PHE A 256 17.43 -19.08 -4.08
C PHE A 256 16.03 -19.63 -3.82
N ARG A 257 15.77 -20.89 -4.20
CA ARG A 257 14.49 -21.56 -3.92
C ARG A 257 14.21 -21.63 -2.43
N LYS A 258 15.20 -22.02 -1.61
CA LYS A 258 15.02 -22.11 -0.15
C LYS A 258 14.67 -20.75 0.44
N MET A 259 15.45 -19.71 0.12
CA MET A 259 15.23 -18.36 0.63
C MET A 259 13.89 -17.77 0.17
N SER A 260 13.51 -18.02 -1.08
CA SER A 260 12.22 -17.59 -1.63
C SER A 260 11.05 -18.29 -0.94
N LEU A 261 11.16 -19.59 -0.65
CA LEU A 261 10.14 -20.34 0.10
C LEU A 261 10.06 -19.89 1.56
N ASP A 262 11.18 -19.57 2.20
CA ASP A 262 11.20 -19.03 3.56
C ASP A 262 10.51 -17.64 3.60
N TYR A 263 10.79 -16.78 2.62
CA TYR A 263 10.10 -15.49 2.45
C TYR A 263 8.59 -15.66 2.19
N ASN A 264 8.21 -16.59 1.31
CA ASN A 264 6.81 -16.90 1.03
C ASN A 264 6.08 -17.42 2.27
N MET A 265 6.68 -18.36 3.01
CA MET A 265 6.13 -18.89 4.25
C MET A 265 5.95 -17.79 5.31
N PHE A 266 6.92 -16.88 5.43
CA PHE A 266 6.80 -15.72 6.32
C PHE A 266 5.63 -14.79 5.91
N THR A 267 5.47 -14.56 4.61
CA THR A 267 4.36 -13.76 4.05
C THR A 267 3.00 -14.43 4.31
N ILE A 268 2.88 -15.75 4.11
CA ILE A 268 1.66 -16.50 4.42
C ILE A 268 1.33 -16.39 5.91
N LYS A 269 2.31 -16.61 6.79
CA LYS A 269 2.11 -16.49 8.25
C LYS A 269 1.68 -15.08 8.65
N THR A 270 2.29 -14.06 8.04
CA THR A 270 1.93 -12.65 8.25
C THR A 270 0.49 -12.37 7.81
N ASN A 271 0.09 -12.84 6.64
CA ASN A 271 -1.28 -12.69 6.13
C ASN A 271 -2.29 -13.40 7.03
N ILE A 272 -2.03 -14.64 7.44
CA ILE A 272 -2.90 -15.39 8.36
C ILE A 272 -3.05 -14.63 9.68
N PHE A 273 -1.94 -14.16 10.24
CA PHE A 273 -1.96 -13.41 11.49
C PHE A 273 -2.77 -12.12 11.39
N MET A 274 -2.58 -11.34 10.32
CA MET A 274 -3.34 -10.12 10.06
C MET A 274 -4.84 -10.42 9.85
N SER A 275 -5.17 -11.50 9.13
CA SER A 275 -6.55 -11.94 8.95
C SER A 275 -7.20 -12.35 10.27
N ILE A 276 -6.50 -13.08 11.14
CA ILE A 276 -7.02 -13.47 12.46
C ILE A 276 -7.26 -12.23 13.32
N LEU A 277 -6.33 -11.26 13.34
CA LEU A 277 -6.53 -10.00 14.05
C LEU A 277 -7.76 -9.25 13.51
N GLY A 278 -7.90 -9.17 12.19
CA GLY A 278 -9.07 -8.56 11.53
C GLY A 278 -10.37 -9.24 11.93
N LEU A 279 -10.41 -10.59 11.95
CA LEU A 279 -11.58 -11.35 12.38
C LEU A 279 -11.92 -11.12 13.85
N ILE A 280 -10.92 -11.09 14.75
CA ILE A 280 -11.16 -10.80 16.17
C ILE A 280 -11.80 -9.42 16.34
N ILE A 281 -11.28 -8.39 15.65
CA ILE A 281 -11.83 -7.03 15.69
C ILE A 281 -13.26 -7.02 15.13
N GLN A 282 -13.49 -7.65 13.98
CA GLN A 282 -14.79 -7.72 13.32
C GLN A 282 -15.84 -8.41 14.21
N TYR A 283 -15.52 -9.57 14.78
CA TYR A 283 -16.43 -10.31 15.65
C TYR A 283 -16.65 -9.63 17.01
N ALA A 284 -15.64 -8.94 17.55
CA ALA A 284 -15.82 -8.12 18.75
C ALA A 284 -16.80 -6.96 18.50
N ALA A 285 -16.63 -6.25 17.38
CA ALA A 285 -17.57 -5.21 16.95
C ALA A 285 -18.97 -5.78 16.71
N PHE A 286 -19.08 -6.90 15.99
CA PHE A 286 -20.35 -7.59 15.74
C PHE A 286 -21.05 -8.01 17.04
N GLY A 287 -20.31 -8.60 17.99
CA GLY A 287 -20.85 -9.00 19.30
C GLY A 287 -21.36 -7.81 20.11
N TYR A 288 -20.63 -6.68 20.10
CA TYR A 288 -21.09 -5.45 20.74
C TYR A 288 -22.32 -4.85 20.03
N CYS A 289 -22.39 -4.94 18.69
CA CYS A 289 -23.57 -4.58 17.90
C CYS A 289 -24.81 -5.39 18.31
N LEU A 290 -24.66 -6.71 18.45
CA LEU A 290 -25.75 -7.59 18.88
C LEU A 290 -26.22 -7.26 20.30
N TYR A 291 -25.31 -6.92 21.21
CA TYR A 291 -25.66 -6.47 22.55
C TYR A 291 -26.46 -5.15 22.54
N LEU A 292 -26.06 -4.19 21.71
CA LEU A 292 -26.78 -2.92 21.51
C LEU A 292 -28.17 -3.14 20.91
N LEU A 293 -28.30 -4.09 19.98
CA LEU A 293 -29.57 -4.46 19.37
C LEU A 293 -30.49 -5.13 20.40
N TRP A 294 -29.95 -6.06 21.20
CA TRP A 294 -30.70 -6.75 22.25
C TRP A 294 -31.17 -5.81 23.37
N SER A 295 -30.40 -4.76 23.66
CA SER A 295 -30.77 -3.70 24.61
C SER A 295 -31.69 -2.62 24.02
N ASN A 296 -32.20 -2.79 22.79
CA ASN A 296 -33.04 -1.83 22.06
C ASN A 296 -32.43 -0.42 21.94
N GLN A 297 -31.10 -0.29 21.97
CA GLN A 297 -30.41 1.00 21.83
C GLN A 297 -30.15 1.37 20.36
N ILE A 298 -30.14 0.39 19.46
CA ILE A 298 -29.93 0.60 18.02
C ILE A 298 -30.98 -0.16 17.20
N THR A 299 -31.20 0.28 15.97
CA THR A 299 -32.06 -0.38 14.99
C THR A 299 -31.27 -1.37 14.13
N TYR A 300 -31.97 -2.29 13.47
CA TYR A 300 -31.37 -3.23 12.52
C TYR A 300 -30.61 -2.51 11.39
N GLY A 301 -31.11 -1.38 10.89
CA GLY A 301 -30.42 -0.58 9.88
C GLY A 301 -29.15 0.08 10.42
N THR A 302 -29.11 0.46 11.69
CA THR A 302 -27.88 0.99 12.32
C THR A 302 -26.81 -0.08 12.44
N MET A 303 -27.21 -1.32 12.74
CA MET A 303 -26.31 -2.47 12.76
C MET A 303 -25.72 -2.74 11.37
N THR A 304 -26.53 -2.76 10.31
CA THR A 304 -26.02 -2.99 8.95
C THR A 304 -25.08 -1.89 8.49
N LEU A 305 -25.38 -0.62 8.81
CA LEU A 305 -24.49 0.50 8.52
C LEU A 305 -23.10 0.32 9.16
N PHE A 306 -23.03 -0.15 10.41
CA PHE A 306 -21.75 -0.40 11.07
C PHE A 306 -20.99 -1.60 10.50
N LEU A 307 -21.65 -2.52 9.81
CA LEU A 307 -21.01 -3.68 9.20
C LEU A 307 -20.57 -3.45 7.76
N GLU A 308 -21.16 -2.47 7.08
CA GLU A 308 -20.77 -2.05 5.73
C GLU A 308 -19.55 -1.11 5.72
N GLN A 309 -19.24 -0.47 6.85
CA GLN A 309 -18.19 0.55 7.02
C GLN A 309 -16.98 0.02 7.79
#